data_AF-A0A2V9F3L1-F1
#
_entry.id   AF-A0A2V9F3L1-F1
#
_cell.length_a   1.000
_cell.length_b   1.000
_cell.length_c   1.000
_cell.angle_alpha   90.00
_cell.angle_beta   90.00
_cell.angle_gamma   90.00
#
_symmetry.space_group_name_H-M   'P 1'
#
loop_
_entity.id
_entity.type
_entity.pdbx_description
1 polymer ?
#
loop_
_entity_poly.entity_id
_entity_poly.type
_entity_poly.pdbx_seq_one_letter_code
_entity_poly.pdbx_strand_id
1 'polypeptide(L)'
;MFPTNNDSPAREKLLTLRLALLRLHKTLLNMERRQYERENGHVTTGELFQLVIDHAQFAWLHNISEFVVRIDETLTAKEPVTPEYTSSAIALARKMFVPTESGDAFQKKYFDAIQRDPAVVIDHAELARLFNNEPSDSPTP
;
A
#
# COMPACT_ATOMS: atom_id res chain seq x y z
N MET A 1 -12.69 31.62 -15.66
CA MET A 1 -12.97 30.17 -15.63
C MET A 1 -11.63 29.48 -15.83
N PHE A 2 -10.97 29.08 -14.74
CA PHE A 2 -9.70 28.36 -14.84
C PHE A 2 -10.02 26.93 -15.29
N PRO A 3 -9.32 26.38 -16.30
CA PRO A 3 -9.54 25.00 -16.66
C PRO A 3 -9.13 24.14 -15.46
N THR A 4 -10.08 23.42 -14.89
CA THR A 4 -9.83 22.32 -13.95
C THR A 4 -9.13 21.21 -14.72
N ASN A 5 -7.84 21.37 -14.97
CA ASN A 5 -7.01 20.30 -15.50
C ASN A 5 -6.70 19.33 -14.34
N ASN A 6 -7.74 18.62 -13.90
CA ASN A 6 -7.72 17.71 -12.75
C ASN A 6 -7.17 16.33 -13.12
N ASP A 7 -6.68 16.14 -14.35
CA ASP A 7 -6.15 14.89 -14.89
C ASP A 7 -4.70 15.09 -15.33
N SER A 8 -3.83 15.47 -14.38
CA SER A 8 -2.38 15.47 -14.66
C SER A 8 -1.86 14.03 -14.69
N PRO A 9 -0.91 13.68 -15.57
CA PRO A 9 -0.28 12.35 -15.57
C PRO A 9 0.31 11.98 -14.19
N ALA A 10 0.77 12.97 -13.42
CA ALA A 10 1.25 12.79 -12.05
C ALA A 10 0.12 12.34 -11.11
N ARG A 11 -1.09 12.92 -11.24
CA ARG A 11 -2.26 12.52 -10.47
C ARG A 11 -2.77 11.14 -10.84
N GLU A 12 -2.84 10.81 -12.13
CA GLU A 12 -3.27 9.49 -12.61
C GLU A 12 -2.38 8.36 -12.07
N LYS A 13 -1.06 8.58 -12.09
CA LYS A 13 -0.09 7.66 -11.48
C LYS A 13 -0.31 7.50 -9.98
N LEU A 14 -0.55 8.61 -9.27
CA LEU A 14 -0.82 8.58 -7.84
C LEU A 14 -2.13 7.84 -7.50
N LEU A 15 -3.18 8.05 -8.30
CA LEU A 15 -4.43 7.28 -8.21
C LEU A 15 -4.20 5.79 -8.47
N THR A 16 -3.34 5.45 -9.43
CA THR A 16 -2.99 4.06 -9.74
C THR A 16 -2.28 3.39 -8.56
N LEU A 17 -1.29 4.07 -7.97
CA LEU A 17 -0.61 3.61 -6.75
C LEU A 17 -1.60 3.41 -5.60
N ARG A 18 -2.47 4.41 -5.35
CA ARG A 18 -3.52 4.34 -4.33
C ARG A 18 -4.38 3.09 -4.49
N LEU A 19 -4.88 2.84 -5.71
CA LEU A 19 -5.75 1.70 -5.99
C LEU A 19 -5.04 0.37 -5.79
N ALA A 20 -3.77 0.25 -6.20
CA ALA A 20 -2.97 -0.95 -5.98
C ALA A 20 -2.73 -1.21 -4.47
N LEU A 21 -2.44 -0.16 -3.69
CA LEU A 21 -2.28 -0.28 -2.24
C LEU A 21 -3.57 -0.69 -1.53
N LEU A 22 -4.71 -0.13 -1.93
CA LEU A 22 -6.02 -0.51 -1.37
C LEU A 22 -6.37 -1.98 -1.67
N ARG A 23 -6.06 -2.46 -2.88
CA ARG A 23 -6.21 -3.88 -3.23
C ARG A 23 -5.32 -4.76 -2.36
N LEU A 24 -4.03 -4.44 -2.29
CA LEU A 24 -3.08 -5.19 -1.48
C LEU A 24 -3.49 -5.22 0.00
N HIS A 25 -3.89 -4.07 0.57
CA HIS A 25 -4.36 -3.99 1.94
C HIS A 25 -5.54 -4.93 2.19
N LYS A 26 -6.52 -4.95 1.29
CA LYS A 26 -7.68 -5.85 1.40
C LYS A 26 -7.26 -7.32 1.33
N THR A 27 -6.33 -7.67 0.44
CA THR A 27 -5.80 -9.03 0.31
C THR A 27 -5.10 -9.49 1.58
N LEU A 28 -4.21 -8.65 2.13
CA LEU A 28 -3.51 -8.91 3.38
C LEU A 28 -4.47 -9.00 4.57
N LEU A 29 -5.45 -8.10 4.65
CA LEU A 29 -6.49 -8.15 5.70
C LEU A 29 -7.27 -9.47 5.65
N ASN A 30 -7.65 -9.93 4.46
CA ASN A 30 -8.34 -11.21 4.30
C ASN A 30 -7.45 -12.40 4.66
N MET A 31 -6.14 -12.33 4.37
CA MET A 31 -5.18 -13.34 4.78
C MET A 31 -5.09 -13.43 6.31
N GLU A 32 -4.89 -12.29 6.98
CA GLU A 32 -4.82 -12.22 8.44
C GLU A 32 -6.13 -12.66 9.11
N ARG A 33 -7.28 -12.25 8.55
CA ARG A 33 -8.59 -12.72 9.01
C ARG A 33 -8.69 -14.24 8.95
N ARG A 34 -8.33 -14.88 7.83
CA ARG A 34 -8.34 -16.35 7.71
C ARG A 34 -7.41 -17.02 8.71
N GLN A 35 -6.27 -16.40 9.03
CA GLN A 35 -5.38 -16.92 10.07
C GLN A 35 -6.01 -16.81 11.45
N TYR A 36 -6.56 -15.64 11.79
CA TYR A 36 -7.20 -15.41 13.07
C TYR A 36 -8.42 -16.33 13.27
N GLU A 37 -9.26 -16.47 12.26
CA GLU A 37 -10.48 -17.28 12.32
C GLU A 37 -10.20 -18.79 12.50
N ARG A 38 -9.04 -19.28 12.06
CA ARG A 38 -8.62 -20.68 12.28
C ARG A 38 -8.40 -21.00 13.75
N GLU A 39 -7.97 -20.01 14.53
CA GLU A 39 -7.62 -20.19 15.95
C GLU A 39 -8.76 -19.73 16.88
N ASN A 40 -9.56 -18.75 16.45
CA ASN A 40 -10.54 -18.05 17.30
C ASN A 40 -12.00 -18.24 16.86
N GLY A 41 -12.25 -18.90 15.73
CA GLY A 41 -13.59 -19.02 15.15
C GLY A 41 -13.97 -17.83 14.26
N HIS A 42 -15.19 -17.85 13.73
CA HIS A 42 -15.65 -16.85 12.76
C HIS A 42 -15.67 -15.43 13.35
N VAL A 43 -15.25 -14.45 12.55
CA VAL A 43 -15.22 -13.02 12.92
C VAL A 43 -16.21 -12.24 12.06
N THR A 44 -17.08 -11.46 12.67
CA THR A 44 -18.00 -10.54 11.97
C THR A 44 -17.27 -9.30 11.44
N THR A 45 -17.91 -8.52 10.57
CA THR A 45 -17.31 -7.27 10.07
C THR A 45 -17.01 -6.25 11.18
N GLY A 46 -17.89 -6.14 12.18
CA GLY A 46 -17.69 -5.22 13.30
C GLY A 46 -16.53 -5.63 14.21
N GLU A 47 -16.39 -6.93 14.47
CA GLU A 47 -15.25 -7.48 15.24
C GLU A 47 -13.94 -7.35 14.45
N LEU A 48 -13.95 -7.62 13.14
CA LEU A 48 -12.78 -7.43 12.30
C LEU A 48 -12.27 -6.00 12.35
N PHE A 49 -13.17 -5.01 12.36
CA PHE A 49 -12.79 -3.61 12.51
C PHE A 49 -12.05 -3.35 13.83
N GLN A 50 -12.57 -3.87 14.96
CA GLN A 50 -11.89 -3.74 16.25
C GLN A 50 -10.53 -4.45 16.27
N LEU A 51 -10.44 -5.65 15.69
CA LEU A 51 -9.18 -6.37 15.57
C LEU A 51 -8.15 -5.60 14.74
N VAL A 52 -8.58 -5.00 13.62
CA VAL A 52 -7.68 -4.19 12.81
C VAL A 52 -7.12 -3.02 13.62
N ILE A 53 -7.90 -2.40 14.51
CA ILE A 53 -7.44 -1.25 15.30
C ILE A 53 -6.51 -1.68 16.43
N ASP A 54 -6.91 -2.67 17.23
CA ASP A 54 -6.31 -2.90 18.55
C ASP A 54 -5.48 -4.19 18.67
N HIS A 55 -5.58 -5.11 17.70
CA HIS A 55 -4.96 -6.42 17.83
C HIS A 55 -3.58 -6.49 17.18
N ALA A 56 -2.58 -6.97 17.92
CA ALA A 56 -1.17 -7.01 17.51
C ALA A 56 -0.91 -7.77 16.20
N GLN A 57 -1.74 -8.76 15.87
CA GLN A 57 -1.65 -9.49 14.59
C GLN A 57 -1.90 -8.57 13.38
N PHE A 58 -2.78 -7.58 13.51
CA PHE A 58 -3.19 -6.70 12.40
C PHE A 58 -2.43 -5.37 12.38
N ALA A 59 -1.73 -5.00 13.46
CA ALA A 59 -1.07 -3.71 13.61
C ALA A 59 -0.11 -3.36 12.45
N TRP A 60 0.53 -4.34 11.83
CA TRP A 60 1.44 -4.09 10.71
C TRP A 60 0.73 -3.58 9.43
N LEU A 61 -0.58 -3.81 9.30
CA LEU A 61 -1.40 -3.30 8.19
C LEU A 61 -1.66 -1.79 8.29
N HIS A 62 -1.50 -1.19 9.48
CA HIS A 62 -1.64 0.25 9.70
C HIS A 62 -0.68 1.05 8.82
N ASN A 63 0.54 0.56 8.62
CA ASN A 63 1.51 1.25 7.77
C ASN A 63 0.98 1.46 6.33
N ILE A 64 0.21 0.51 5.80
CA ILE A 64 -0.40 0.63 4.47
C ILE A 64 -1.54 1.66 4.51
N SER A 65 -2.38 1.61 5.54
CA SER A 65 -3.49 2.55 5.73
C SER A 65 -2.99 3.99 5.87
N GLU A 66 -1.97 4.22 6.70
CA GLU A 66 -1.34 5.54 6.85
C GLU A 66 -0.77 6.04 5.53
N PHE A 67 -0.14 5.16 4.74
CA PHE A 67 0.43 5.56 3.46
C PHE A 67 -0.66 5.92 2.43
N VAL A 68 -1.76 5.18 2.40
CA VAL A 68 -2.94 5.52 1.58
C VAL A 68 -3.56 6.84 2.05
N VAL A 69 -3.67 7.10 3.35
CA VAL A 69 -4.20 8.37 3.87
C VAL A 69 -3.37 9.56 3.39
N ARG A 70 -2.03 9.49 3.42
CA ARG A 70 -1.17 10.57 2.90
C ARG A 70 -1.38 10.84 1.41
N ILE A 71 -1.61 9.77 0.64
CA ILE A 71 -1.96 9.87 -0.78
C ILE A 71 -3.33 10.54 -0.95
N ASP A 72 -4.33 10.15 -0.14
CA ASP A 72 -5.69 10.69 -0.19
C ASP A 72 -5.74 12.17 0.16
N GLU A 73 -5.00 12.59 1.19
CA GLU A 73 -4.82 13.99 1.56
C GLU A 73 -4.26 14.80 0.37
N THR A 74 -3.25 14.28 -0.32
CA THR A 74 -2.65 14.96 -1.47
C THR A 74 -3.59 14.99 -2.67
N LEU A 75 -4.35 13.92 -2.90
CA LEU A 75 -5.33 13.87 -3.98
C LEU A 75 -6.53 14.79 -3.73
N THR A 76 -6.85 15.10 -2.48
CA THR A 76 -7.98 15.96 -2.09
C THR A 76 -7.59 17.41 -1.79
N ALA A 77 -6.29 17.71 -1.76
CA ALA A 77 -5.75 19.06 -1.61
C ALA A 77 -6.21 20.00 -2.74
N LYS A 78 -6.17 21.30 -2.48
CA LYS A 78 -6.50 22.33 -3.48
C LYS A 78 -5.37 22.50 -4.49
N GLU A 79 -4.15 22.26 -4.03
CA GLU A 79 -2.93 22.31 -4.82
C GLU A 79 -2.90 21.16 -5.83
N PRO A 80 -2.41 21.40 -7.06
CA PRO A 80 -2.27 20.35 -8.05
C PRO A 80 -1.21 19.33 -7.61
N VAL A 81 -1.46 18.04 -7.89
CA VAL A 81 -0.47 16.97 -7.67
C VAL A 81 0.72 17.20 -8.59
N THR A 82 1.92 17.34 -8.00
CA THR A 82 3.16 17.58 -8.75
C THR A 82 3.84 16.26 -9.14
N PRO A 83 4.59 16.23 -10.26
CA PRO A 83 5.39 15.07 -10.63
C PRO A 83 6.37 14.64 -9.53
N GLU A 84 7.00 15.59 -8.85
CA GLU A 84 8.01 15.32 -7.81
C GLU A 84 7.40 14.61 -6.60
N TYR A 85 6.20 15.01 -6.17
CA TYR A 85 5.48 14.31 -5.11
C TYR A 85 5.14 12.88 -5.55
N THR A 86 4.60 12.71 -6.76
CA THR A 86 4.23 11.39 -7.28
C THR A 86 5.44 10.45 -7.36
N SER A 87 6.57 10.90 -7.89
CA SER A 87 7.79 10.08 -7.95
C SER A 87 8.33 9.77 -6.55
N SER A 88 8.28 10.73 -5.62
CA SER A 88 8.66 10.50 -4.21
C SER A 88 7.78 9.46 -3.52
N ALA A 89 6.46 9.52 -3.73
CA ALA A 89 5.52 8.55 -3.20
C ALA A 89 5.78 7.14 -3.76
N ILE A 90 6.02 7.02 -5.07
CA ILE A 90 6.34 5.72 -5.68
C ILE A 90 7.68 5.19 -5.19
N ALA A 91 8.70 6.04 -5.03
CA ALA A 91 10.00 5.64 -4.48
C ALA A 91 9.89 5.17 -3.02
N LEU A 92 9.09 5.83 -2.20
CA LEU A 92 8.83 5.41 -0.82
C LEU A 92 8.09 4.07 -0.78
N ALA A 93 7.05 3.91 -1.61
CA ALA A 93 6.35 2.63 -1.74
C ALA A 93 7.31 1.51 -2.16
N ARG A 94 8.17 1.75 -3.15
CA ARG A 94 9.17 0.79 -3.62
C ARG A 94 10.08 0.32 -2.48
N LYS A 95 10.53 1.23 -1.62
CA LYS A 95 11.38 0.91 -0.44
C LYS A 95 10.61 0.13 0.63
N MET A 96 9.38 0.54 0.92
CA MET A 96 8.55 -0.05 1.96
C MET A 96 8.11 -1.48 1.62
N PHE A 97 7.76 -1.74 0.36
CA PHE A 97 7.26 -3.04 -0.11
C PHE A 97 8.36 -3.93 -0.73
N VAL A 98 9.63 -3.74 -0.34
CA VAL A 98 10.69 -4.71 -0.66
C VAL A 98 10.48 -5.97 0.19
N PRO A 99 10.23 -7.15 -0.40
CA PRO A 99 10.17 -8.40 0.35
C PRO A 99 11.58 -8.77 0.82
N THR A 100 11.84 -8.75 2.12
CA THR A 100 13.14 -9.12 2.69
C THR A 100 13.01 -9.69 4.09
N GLU A 101 13.77 -10.75 4.37
CA GLU A 101 13.89 -11.37 5.70
C GLU A 101 14.71 -10.51 6.69
N SER A 102 15.54 -9.60 6.16
CA SER A 102 16.49 -8.80 6.95
C SER A 102 16.05 -7.34 7.13
N GLY A 103 14.83 -7.00 6.70
CA GLY A 103 14.28 -5.66 6.78
C GLY A 103 13.71 -5.28 8.15
N ASP A 104 12.95 -4.18 8.15
CA ASP A 104 12.15 -3.78 9.30
C ASP A 104 11.00 -4.76 9.60
N ALA A 105 10.24 -4.49 10.66
CA ALA A 105 9.14 -5.35 11.08
C ALA A 105 8.04 -5.50 10.01
N PHE A 106 7.77 -4.45 9.23
CA PHE A 106 6.80 -4.49 8.14
C PHE A 106 7.30 -5.35 6.98
N GLN A 107 8.54 -5.12 6.54
CA GLN A 107 9.14 -5.84 5.41
C GLN A 107 9.25 -7.35 5.68
N LYS A 108 9.56 -7.74 6.92
CA LYS A 108 9.56 -9.14 7.35
C LYS A 108 8.17 -9.76 7.30
N LYS A 109 7.15 -9.07 7.83
CA LYS A 109 5.75 -9.52 7.75
C LYS A 109 5.27 -9.61 6.30
N TYR A 110 5.67 -8.66 5.47
CA TYR A 110 5.31 -8.64 4.05
C TYR A 110 5.98 -9.78 3.27
N PHE A 111 7.24 -10.07 3.57
CA PHE A 111 7.95 -11.23 3.03
C PHE A 111 7.24 -12.55 3.39
N ASP A 112 6.90 -12.74 4.66
CA ASP A 112 6.13 -13.88 5.13
C ASP A 112 4.77 -14.01 4.41
N ALA A 113 4.06 -12.89 4.21
CA ALA A 113 2.77 -12.88 3.54
C ALA A 113 2.86 -13.33 2.08
N ILE A 114 3.89 -12.89 1.36
CA ILE A 114 4.17 -13.29 -0.02
C ILE A 114 4.41 -14.81 -0.12
N GLN A 115 5.09 -15.41 0.86
CA GLN A 115 5.33 -16.85 0.88
C GLN A 115 4.08 -17.68 1.20
N ARG A 116 3.14 -17.12 1.97
CA ARG A 116 1.98 -17.84 2.51
C ARG A 116 0.74 -17.79 1.62
N ASP A 117 0.57 -16.71 0.86
CA ASP A 117 -0.68 -16.46 0.13
C ASP A 117 -0.44 -16.04 -1.33
N PRO A 118 -0.79 -16.90 -2.31
CA PRO A 118 -0.65 -16.59 -3.73
C PRO A 118 -1.36 -15.30 -4.17
N ALA A 119 -2.44 -14.89 -3.50
CA ALA A 119 -3.11 -13.63 -3.84
C ALA A 119 -2.22 -12.42 -3.55
N VAL A 120 -1.38 -12.49 -2.51
CA VAL A 120 -0.41 -11.44 -2.16
C VAL A 120 0.69 -11.35 -3.22
N VAL A 121 1.10 -12.47 -3.82
CA VAL A 121 2.07 -12.51 -4.92
C VAL A 121 1.54 -11.76 -6.15
N ILE A 122 0.25 -11.95 -6.47
CA ILE A 122 -0.39 -11.29 -7.62
C ILE A 122 -0.43 -9.77 -7.41
N ASP A 123 -0.86 -9.32 -6.23
CA ASP A 123 -0.90 -7.88 -5.91
C ASP A 123 0.51 -7.27 -5.81
N HIS A 124 1.50 -8.03 -5.31
CA HIS A 124 2.90 -7.61 -5.33
C HIS A 124 3.42 -7.43 -6.76
N ALA A 125 3.08 -8.34 -7.69
CA ALA A 125 3.47 -8.23 -9.08
C ALA A 125 2.89 -6.96 -9.74
N GLU A 126 1.68 -6.54 -9.34
CA GLU A 126 1.10 -5.27 -9.78
C GLU A 126 1.91 -4.07 -9.27
N LEU A 127 2.26 -4.04 -7.97
CA LEU A 127 3.11 -2.99 -7.42
C LEU A 127 4.48 -2.95 -8.10
N ALA A 128 5.12 -4.10 -8.31
CA ALA A 128 6.41 -4.20 -8.98
C ALA A 128 6.38 -3.64 -10.42
N ARG A 129 5.27 -3.87 -11.15
CA ARG A 129 5.08 -3.26 -12.48
C ARG A 129 4.98 -1.74 -12.40
N LEU A 130 4.25 -1.20 -11.42
CA LEU A 130 4.16 0.25 -11.21
C LEU A 130 5.53 0.83 -10.87
N PHE A 131 6.32 0.14 -10.04
CA PHE A 131 7.67 0.57 -9.69
C PHE A 131 8.59 0.60 -10.90
N ASN A 132 8.58 -0.41 -11.75
CA ASN A 132 9.47 -0.47 -12.93
C ASN A 132 9.15 0.59 -13.99
N ASN A 133 7.96 1.19 -13.94
CA ASN A 133 7.54 2.26 -14.85
C ASN A 133 7.99 3.66 -14.37
N GLU A 134 8.62 3.78 -13.20
CA GLU A 134 9.23 5.02 -12.72
C GLU A 134 10.75 4.98 -12.86
N PRO A 135 11.37 6.00 -13.48
CA PRO A 135 12.82 6.11 -13.52
C PRO A 135 13.38 6.13 -12.10
N SER A 136 14.40 5.33 -11.84
CA SER A 136 15.12 5.40 -10.57
C SER A 136 15.79 6.76 -10.48
N ASP A 137 15.51 7.54 -9.43
CA ASP A 137 16.30 8.71 -9.05
C ASP A 137 17.74 8.24 -8.78
N SER A 138 18.57 8.28 -9.81
CA SER A 138 20.02 8.29 -9.66
C SER A 138 20.39 9.73 -9.32
N PRO A 139 20.97 10.01 -8.13
CA PRO A 139 21.60 11.30 -7.92
C PRO A 139 22.73 11.41 -8.95
N THR A 140 22.67 12.45 -9.79
CA THR A 140 23.78 12.78 -10.67
C THR A 140 24.99 13.07 -9.77
N PRO A 141 26.15 12.40 -9.98
CA PRO A 141 27.36 12.69 -9.20
C PRO A 141 27.89 14.10 -9.47
#